data_AF-A0A7Y1UEL6-F1
#
_entry.id   AF-A0A7Y1UEL6-F1
#
_cell.length_a   1.000
_cell.length_b   1.000
_cell.length_c   1.000
_cell.angle_alpha   90.00
_cell.angle_beta   90.00
_cell.angle_gamma   90.00
#
_symmetry.space_group_name_H-M   'P 1'
#
loop_
_entity.id
_entity.type
_entity.pdbx_description
1 polymer ?
#
loop_
_entity_poly.entity_id
_entity_poly.type
_entity_poly.pdbx_seq_one_letter_code
_entity_poly.pdbx_strand_id
1 'polypeptide(L)'
;MKHSRSSMLAAAALLGLAGAAGAHPEGTAAEAQLKRQNAALRESLVAANQREKESAEALAKIRLSLEALGKNLIDGGDDRLVAAVSDLEILNRRLRELEEAALRLSGSVKSYLKTAVAADPDARAQVEARLRELEAQVGLRQRPQPHIDLGTLQEAKVVSIDSESGLVVINAGNKAGVRIGMVFRVSRSDRGIAEAVVAETRENISGLLVQSQQDESNPVRVGDRAVLNVE
;
A
#
# COMPACT_ATOMS: atom_id res chain seq x y z
N MET A 1 70.39 -4.65 -15.95
CA MET A 1 68.97 -5.06 -15.82
C MET A 1 68.07 -3.85 -15.99
N LYS A 2 67.06 -3.97 -16.89
CA LYS A 2 65.77 -3.23 -17.02
C LYS A 2 65.81 -1.69 -17.16
N HIS A 3 65.77 -1.16 -18.39
CA HIS A 3 64.59 -0.74 -19.21
C HIS A 3 63.95 0.59 -18.72
N SER A 4 64.12 1.77 -19.35
CA SER A 4 63.78 2.23 -20.74
C SER A 4 62.25 2.28 -20.94
N ARG A 5 61.55 3.34 -21.40
CA ARG A 5 61.88 4.63 -22.07
C ARG A 5 60.56 5.45 -22.22
N SER A 6 60.69 6.60 -22.91
CA SER A 6 59.71 7.41 -23.69
C SER A 6 58.87 8.44 -22.92
N SER A 7 59.04 9.77 -23.02
CA SER A 7 59.55 10.73 -24.04
C SER A 7 58.70 10.97 -25.28
N MET A 8 58.64 12.27 -25.66
CA MET A 8 58.10 12.93 -26.89
C MET A 8 56.61 13.30 -26.84
N LEU A 9 56.15 14.56 -26.78
CA LEU A 9 56.64 15.89 -27.23
C LEU A 9 56.60 16.10 -28.76
N ALA A 10 55.88 17.16 -29.17
CA ALA A 10 55.94 17.91 -30.44
C ALA A 10 55.39 17.20 -31.71
N ALA A 11 54.92 17.85 -32.78
CA ALA A 11 54.50 19.20 -33.15
C ALA A 11 54.15 19.14 -34.66
N ALA A 12 53.39 20.14 -35.17
CA ALA A 12 53.31 20.55 -36.59
C ALA A 12 52.65 19.53 -37.57
N ALA A 13 52.12 19.86 -38.74
CA ALA A 13 52.02 21.08 -39.56
C ALA A 13 50.81 20.83 -40.51
N LEU A 14 49.91 21.79 -40.74
CA LEU A 14 49.88 22.68 -41.92
C LEU A 14 49.72 22.01 -43.30
N LEU A 15 48.71 22.55 -44.01
CA LEU A 15 48.62 22.77 -45.47
C LEU A 15 48.08 21.66 -46.39
N GLY A 16 46.94 22.01 -47.00
CA GLY A 16 46.38 21.39 -48.20
C GLY A 16 45.14 22.15 -48.67
N LEU A 17 45.29 23.45 -48.95
CA LEU A 17 44.27 24.29 -49.59
C LEU A 17 44.33 24.11 -51.12
N ALA A 18 43.17 24.22 -51.77
CA ALA A 18 42.93 24.48 -53.19
C ALA A 18 42.63 23.29 -54.11
N GLY A 19 41.46 23.36 -54.76
CA GLY A 19 41.33 22.92 -56.15
C GLY A 19 40.08 22.15 -56.54
N ALA A 20 39.06 22.91 -56.99
CA ALA A 20 38.16 22.57 -58.10
C ALA A 20 37.16 21.40 -57.98
N ALA A 21 35.88 21.79 -57.88
CA ALA A 21 34.77 21.31 -58.69
C ALA A 21 34.81 19.85 -59.16
N GLY A 22 34.29 18.97 -58.32
CA GLY A 22 33.75 17.68 -58.71
C GLY A 22 32.64 17.34 -57.74
N ALA A 23 31.42 17.11 -58.23
CA ALA A 23 30.42 16.40 -57.45
C ALA A 23 30.97 14.99 -57.21
N HIS A 24 31.75 14.82 -56.13
CA HIS A 24 32.32 13.54 -55.73
C HIS A 24 31.20 12.73 -55.05
N PRO A 25 30.75 11.60 -55.63
CA PRO A 25 29.85 10.67 -54.94
C PRO A 25 30.49 10.09 -53.66
N GLU A 26 31.79 10.28 -53.47
CA GLU A 26 32.56 9.84 -52.32
C GLU A 26 32.34 10.69 -51.06
N GLY A 27 32.08 12.01 -51.19
CA GLY A 27 31.82 12.89 -50.04
C GLY A 27 30.50 12.55 -49.36
N THR A 28 29.44 12.32 -50.13
CA THR A 28 28.13 11.90 -49.61
C THR A 28 28.16 10.50 -49.01
N ALA A 29 28.96 9.59 -49.57
CA ALA A 29 29.11 8.22 -49.06
C ALA A 29 29.90 8.18 -47.75
N ALA A 30 30.98 8.96 -47.65
CA ALA A 30 31.78 9.08 -46.43
C ALA A 30 30.99 9.76 -45.29
N GLU A 31 30.24 10.83 -45.60
CA GLU A 31 29.35 11.48 -44.63
C GLU A 31 28.21 10.55 -44.17
N ALA A 32 27.63 9.76 -45.08
CA ALA A 32 26.62 8.77 -44.73
C ALA A 32 27.20 7.66 -43.83
N GLN A 33 28.43 7.21 -44.10
CA GLN A 33 29.13 6.22 -43.28
C GLN A 33 29.45 6.77 -41.88
N LEU A 34 29.94 8.01 -41.78
CA LEU A 34 30.20 8.68 -40.51
C LEU A 34 28.91 8.90 -39.70
N LYS A 35 27.79 9.23 -40.35
CA LYS A 35 26.48 9.33 -39.69
C LYS A 35 25.99 7.98 -39.16
N ARG A 36 26.17 6.90 -39.93
CA ARG A 36 25.86 5.52 -39.48
C ARG A 36 26.72 5.10 -38.29
N GLN A 37 28.01 5.39 -38.32
CA GLN A 37 28.91 5.09 -37.20
C GLN A 37 28.54 5.90 -35.96
N ASN A 38 28.25 7.19 -36.09
CA ASN A 38 27.79 8.00 -34.96
C ASN A 38 26.45 7.52 -34.40
N ALA A 39 25.52 7.08 -35.25
CA ALA A 39 24.25 6.50 -34.80
C ALA A 39 24.48 5.19 -34.03
N ALA A 40 25.32 4.29 -34.56
CA ALA A 40 25.67 3.03 -33.90
C ALA A 40 26.41 3.25 -32.57
N LEU A 41 27.31 4.24 -32.50
CA LEU A 41 28.01 4.62 -31.27
C LEU A 41 27.03 5.20 -30.24
N ARG A 42 26.09 6.06 -30.65
CA ARG A 42 25.05 6.60 -29.75
C ARG A 42 24.14 5.50 -29.21
N GLU A 43 23.72 4.57 -30.06
CA GLU A 43 22.92 3.41 -29.65
C GLU A 43 23.68 2.52 -28.67
N SER A 44 24.95 2.23 -28.96
CA SER A 44 25.82 1.47 -28.06
C SER A 44 26.03 2.17 -26.71
N LEU A 45 26.19 3.50 -26.70
CA LEU A 45 26.30 4.30 -25.48
C LEU A 45 25.00 4.30 -24.65
N VAL A 46 23.83 4.40 -25.31
CA VAL A 46 22.54 4.30 -24.62
C VAL A 46 22.36 2.91 -24.03
N ALA A 47 22.67 1.86 -24.80
CA ALA A 47 22.59 0.48 -24.33
C ALA A 47 23.58 0.20 -23.18
N ALA A 48 24.79 0.75 -23.23
CA ALA A 48 25.78 0.62 -22.16
C ALA A 48 25.33 1.34 -20.88
N ASN A 49 24.86 2.59 -20.99
CA ASN A 49 24.30 3.33 -19.85
C ASN A 49 23.09 2.61 -19.23
N GLN A 50 22.25 1.99 -20.05
CA GLN A 50 21.10 1.23 -19.56
C GLN A 50 21.53 -0.02 -18.79
N ARG A 51 22.50 -0.78 -19.32
CA ARG A 51 23.08 -1.93 -18.60
C ARG A 51 23.79 -1.52 -17.31
N GLU A 52 24.45 -0.38 -17.30
CA GLU A 52 25.09 0.15 -16.10
C GLU A 52 24.06 0.45 -15.01
N LYS A 53 22.95 1.12 -15.35
CA LYS A 53 21.83 1.36 -14.42
C LYS A 53 21.25 0.06 -13.87
N GLU A 54 20.96 -0.90 -14.75
CA GLU A 54 20.44 -2.21 -14.34
C GLU A 54 21.41 -2.94 -13.40
N SER A 55 22.71 -2.87 -13.67
CA SER A 55 23.73 -3.45 -12.79
C SER A 55 23.84 -2.72 -11.45
N ALA A 56 23.71 -1.40 -11.44
CA ALA A 56 23.74 -0.58 -10.23
C ALA A 56 22.51 -0.86 -9.35
N GLU A 57 21.33 -1.00 -9.94
CA GLU A 57 20.10 -1.40 -9.25
C GLU A 57 20.21 -2.81 -8.67
N ALA A 58 20.77 -3.76 -9.43
CA ALA A 58 21.02 -5.11 -8.94
C ALA A 58 22.00 -5.13 -7.74
N LEU A 59 23.07 -4.34 -7.81
CA LEU A 59 24.04 -4.18 -6.71
C LEU A 59 23.42 -3.51 -5.49
N ALA A 60 22.58 -2.48 -5.69
CA ALA A 60 21.85 -1.83 -4.60
C ALA A 60 20.91 -2.80 -3.89
N LYS A 61 20.20 -3.65 -4.66
CA LYS A 61 19.35 -4.70 -4.10
C LYS A 61 20.14 -5.74 -3.31
N ILE A 62 21.27 -6.21 -3.84
CA ILE A 62 22.14 -7.16 -3.14
C ILE A 62 22.69 -6.55 -1.84
N ARG A 63 23.09 -5.27 -1.85
CA ARG A 63 23.54 -4.55 -0.65
C ARG A 63 22.45 -4.45 0.40
N LEU A 64 21.23 -4.07 0.02
CA LEU A 64 20.09 -4.03 0.93
C LEU A 64 19.80 -5.42 1.52
N SER A 65 19.89 -6.47 0.71
CA SER A 65 19.75 -7.85 1.19
C SER A 65 20.87 -8.25 2.16
N LEU A 66 22.13 -7.86 1.91
CA LEU A 66 23.26 -8.12 2.81
C LEU A 66 23.21 -7.29 4.09
N GLU A 67 22.71 -6.06 4.03
CA GLU A 67 22.51 -5.20 5.20
C GLU A 67 21.37 -5.73 6.08
N ALA A 68 20.27 -6.17 5.46
CA ALA A 68 19.22 -6.90 6.16
C ALA A 68 19.77 -8.18 6.80
N LEU A 69 20.54 -8.99 6.07
CA LEU A 69 21.14 -10.21 6.60
C LEU A 69 22.14 -9.93 7.74
N GLY A 70 22.96 -8.88 7.60
CA GLY A 70 23.94 -8.47 8.62
C GLY A 70 23.30 -7.92 9.89
N LYS A 71 22.16 -7.22 9.76
CA LYS A 71 21.35 -6.76 10.89
C LYS A 71 20.59 -7.92 11.55
N ASN A 72 20.08 -8.86 10.76
CA ASN A 72 19.30 -10.01 11.24
C ASN A 72 20.17 -11.07 11.95
N LEU A 73 21.46 -11.19 11.59
CA LEU A 73 22.40 -12.03 12.35
C LEU A 73 22.62 -11.55 13.80
N ILE A 74 22.35 -10.26 14.07
CA ILE A 74 22.51 -9.67 15.40
C ILE A 74 21.23 -9.80 16.24
N ASP A 75 20.05 -9.88 15.61
CA ASP A 75 18.76 -9.80 16.33
C ASP A 75 17.86 -11.05 16.20
N GLY A 76 18.06 -11.95 15.23
CA GLY A 76 17.42 -13.28 15.13
C GLY A 76 15.88 -13.35 15.03
N GLY A 77 15.16 -12.25 15.33
CA GLY A 77 13.71 -12.10 15.26
C GLY A 77 13.23 -11.50 13.93
N ASP A 78 14.06 -10.67 13.30
CA ASP A 78 13.69 -9.93 12.08
C ASP A 78 13.50 -10.84 10.87
N ASP A 79 14.22 -11.97 10.74
CA ASP A 79 14.05 -12.89 9.61
C ASP A 79 12.64 -13.50 9.54
N ARG A 80 12.03 -13.81 10.69
CA ARG A 80 10.66 -14.34 10.74
C ARG A 80 9.63 -13.27 10.40
N LEU A 81 9.86 -12.04 10.85
CA LEU A 81 9.00 -10.91 10.53
C LEU A 81 9.10 -10.53 9.04
N VAL A 82 10.31 -10.52 8.49
CA VAL A 82 10.56 -10.27 7.06
C VAL A 82 9.90 -11.35 6.20
N ALA A 83 10.04 -12.63 6.58
CA ALA A 83 9.36 -13.73 5.89
C ALA A 83 7.83 -13.56 5.94
N ALA A 84 7.25 -13.32 7.12
CA ALA A 84 5.82 -13.13 7.29
C ALA A 84 5.26 -11.92 6.52
N VAL A 85 6.02 -10.81 6.47
CA VAL A 85 5.65 -9.63 5.67
C VAL A 85 5.71 -9.95 4.18
N SER A 86 6.75 -10.64 3.71
CA SER A 86 6.85 -11.04 2.31
C SER A 86 5.73 -11.99 1.89
N ASP A 87 5.34 -12.93 2.75
CA ASP A 87 4.22 -13.83 2.53
C ASP A 87 2.89 -13.07 2.48
N LEU A 88 2.69 -12.10 3.37
CA LEU A 88 1.53 -11.20 3.33
C LEU A 88 1.48 -10.38 2.04
N GLU A 89 2.60 -9.89 1.53
CA GLU A 89 2.65 -9.16 0.26
C GLU A 89 2.28 -10.05 -0.92
N ILE A 90 2.78 -11.29 -0.95
CA ILE A 90 2.44 -12.28 -1.98
C ILE A 90 0.95 -12.63 -1.92
N LEU A 91 0.40 -12.86 -0.73
CA LEU A 91 -1.01 -13.15 -0.52
C LEU A 91 -1.90 -11.97 -0.96
N ASN A 92 -1.53 -10.74 -0.58
CA ASN A 92 -2.24 -9.54 -1.00
C ASN A 92 -2.22 -9.35 -2.52
N ARG A 93 -1.11 -9.67 -3.18
CA ARG A 93 -1.02 -9.60 -4.64
C ARG A 93 -1.96 -10.61 -5.30
N ARG A 94 -1.91 -11.87 -4.86
CA ARG A 94 -2.81 -12.93 -5.37
C ARG A 94 -4.28 -12.61 -5.11
N LEU A 95 -4.59 -12.02 -3.96
CA LEU A 95 -5.95 -11.58 -3.64
C LEU A 95 -6.44 -10.53 -4.64
N ARG A 96 -5.64 -9.49 -4.92
CA ARG A 96 -5.98 -8.47 -5.93
C ARG A 96 -6.16 -9.06 -7.33
N GLU A 97 -5.28 -9.98 -7.73
CA GLU A 97 -5.39 -10.66 -9.03
C GLU A 97 -6.70 -11.48 -9.13
N LEU A 98 -7.08 -12.16 -8.05
CA LEU A 98 -8.35 -12.90 -7.97
C LEU A 98 -9.56 -11.96 -7.96
N GLU A 99 -9.49 -10.83 -7.25
CA GLU A 99 -10.53 -9.80 -7.25
C GLU A 99 -10.75 -9.27 -8.67
N GLU A 100 -9.69 -8.88 -9.38
CA GLU A 100 -9.77 -8.42 -10.77
C GLU A 100 -10.33 -9.48 -11.72
N ALA A 101 -9.91 -10.74 -11.57
CA ALA A 101 -10.42 -11.84 -12.38
C ALA A 101 -11.92 -12.08 -12.13
N ALA A 102 -12.37 -12.03 -10.88
CA ALA A 102 -13.77 -12.16 -10.52
C ALA A 102 -14.62 -10.99 -11.04
N LEU A 103 -14.10 -9.76 -11.03
CA LEU A 103 -14.78 -8.59 -11.60
C LEU A 103 -14.96 -8.70 -13.11
N ARG A 104 -13.90 -9.09 -13.83
CA ARG A 104 -13.97 -9.34 -15.27
C ARG A 104 -14.99 -10.42 -15.60
N LEU A 105 -14.98 -11.53 -14.85
CA LEU A 105 -15.94 -12.61 -15.02
C LEU A 105 -17.37 -12.14 -14.78
N SER A 106 -17.62 -11.37 -13.70
CA SER A 106 -18.95 -10.81 -13.41
C SER A 106 -19.45 -9.95 -14.58
N GLY A 107 -18.61 -9.05 -15.08
CA GLY A 107 -18.92 -8.21 -16.24
C GLY A 107 -19.28 -9.02 -17.48
N SER A 108 -18.48 -10.05 -17.81
CA SER A 108 -18.73 -10.93 -18.95
C SER A 108 -20.03 -11.72 -18.82
N VAL A 109 -20.30 -12.30 -17.64
CA VAL A 109 -21.54 -13.05 -17.37
C VAL A 109 -22.77 -12.14 -17.45
N LYS A 110 -22.69 -10.94 -16.88
CA LYS A 110 -23.79 -9.95 -16.94
C LYS A 110 -24.05 -9.47 -18.36
N SER A 111 -23.00 -9.27 -19.17
CA SER A 111 -23.14 -8.95 -20.59
C SER A 111 -23.80 -10.09 -21.36
N TYR A 112 -23.39 -11.33 -21.09
CA TYR A 112 -23.98 -12.52 -21.70
C TYR A 112 -25.46 -12.66 -21.34
N LEU A 113 -25.85 -12.49 -20.07
CA LEU A 113 -27.24 -12.56 -19.62
C LEU A 113 -28.14 -11.46 -20.22
N LYS A 114 -27.58 -10.30 -20.62
CA LYS A 114 -28.34 -9.25 -21.32
C LYS A 114 -28.68 -9.62 -22.76
N THR A 115 -27.80 -10.36 -23.42
CA THR A 115 -27.97 -10.79 -24.82
C THR A 115 -28.63 -12.15 -24.96
N ALA A 116 -28.50 -13.01 -23.95
CA ALA A 116 -29.11 -14.32 -23.93
C ALA A 116 -30.60 -14.21 -23.55
N VAL A 117 -31.48 -14.59 -24.46
CA VAL A 117 -32.88 -14.88 -24.15
C VAL A 117 -32.90 -16.21 -23.40
N ALA A 118 -32.68 -16.16 -22.09
CA ALA A 118 -32.73 -17.34 -21.24
C ALA A 118 -34.16 -17.88 -21.19
N ALA A 119 -34.37 -19.12 -21.63
CA ALA A 119 -35.67 -19.80 -21.63
C ALA A 119 -36.18 -20.15 -20.22
N ASP A 120 -35.27 -20.16 -19.23
CA ASP A 120 -35.58 -20.45 -17.82
C ASP A 120 -35.35 -19.19 -16.95
N PRO A 121 -36.44 -18.52 -16.51
CA PRO A 121 -36.38 -17.38 -15.61
C PRO A 121 -35.73 -17.67 -14.26
N ASP A 122 -35.86 -18.90 -13.73
CA ASP A 122 -35.35 -19.26 -12.42
C ASP A 122 -33.83 -19.45 -12.45
N ALA A 123 -33.30 -20.10 -13.48
CA ALA A 123 -31.86 -20.23 -13.70
C ALA A 123 -31.18 -18.85 -13.84
N ARG A 124 -31.82 -17.92 -14.53
CA ARG A 124 -31.32 -16.53 -14.64
C ARG A 124 -31.29 -15.83 -13.27
N ALA A 125 -32.38 -15.93 -12.51
CA ALA A 125 -32.46 -15.31 -11.19
C ALA A 125 -31.39 -15.85 -10.23
N GLN A 126 -31.11 -17.16 -10.29
CA GLN A 126 -30.05 -17.80 -9.50
C GLN A 126 -28.65 -17.29 -9.88
N VAL A 127 -28.33 -17.21 -11.17
CA VAL A 127 -27.03 -16.69 -11.63
C VAL A 127 -26.85 -15.24 -11.21
N GLU A 128 -27.86 -14.39 -11.37
CA GLU A 128 -27.81 -13.01 -10.92
C GLU A 128 -27.64 -12.89 -9.39
N ALA A 129 -28.25 -13.79 -8.60
CA ALA A 129 -28.08 -13.82 -7.15
C ALA A 129 -26.65 -14.20 -6.73
N ARG A 130 -26.07 -15.22 -7.36
CA ARG A 130 -24.66 -15.62 -7.12
C ARG A 130 -23.67 -14.56 -7.57
N LEU A 131 -23.99 -13.85 -8.65
CA LEU A 131 -23.19 -12.72 -9.11
C LEU A 131 -23.20 -11.57 -8.10
N ARG A 132 -24.38 -11.24 -7.54
CA ARG A 132 -24.51 -10.24 -6.47
C ARG A 132 -23.74 -10.63 -5.20
N GLU A 133 -23.75 -11.91 -4.84
CA GLU A 133 -22.99 -12.46 -3.71
C GLU A 133 -21.48 -12.33 -3.93
N LEU A 134 -20.99 -12.71 -5.12
CA LEU A 134 -19.59 -12.58 -5.51
C LEU A 134 -19.11 -11.12 -5.49
N GLU A 135 -19.88 -10.19 -6.06
CA GLU A 135 -19.55 -8.76 -6.06
C GLU A 135 -19.48 -8.16 -4.65
N ALA A 136 -20.31 -8.66 -3.72
CA ALA A 136 -20.26 -8.24 -2.31
C ALA A 136 -19.01 -8.76 -1.58
N GLN A 137 -18.56 -9.98 -1.89
CA GLN A 137 -17.35 -10.57 -1.32
C GLN A 137 -16.05 -9.97 -1.88
N VAL A 138 -16.05 -9.63 -3.17
CA VAL A 138 -14.89 -9.03 -3.91
C VAL A 138 -14.71 -7.53 -3.61
N GLY A 139 -15.55 -6.94 -2.75
CA GLY A 139 -15.31 -5.58 -2.25
C GLY A 139 -15.73 -4.46 -3.21
N LEU A 140 -16.57 -4.73 -4.21
CA LEU A 140 -17.28 -3.65 -4.95
C LEU A 140 -18.28 -2.91 -4.07
N ARG A 141 -18.69 -3.51 -2.95
CA ARG A 141 -19.01 -2.70 -1.80
C ARG A 141 -17.67 -2.31 -1.19
N GLN A 142 -17.31 -1.03 -1.32
CA GLN A 142 -16.73 -0.34 -0.18
C GLN A 142 -17.53 -0.87 1.01
N ARG A 143 -16.93 -1.73 1.85
CA ARG A 143 -17.47 -1.87 3.20
C ARG A 143 -17.52 -0.42 3.65
N PRO A 144 -18.70 0.19 3.89
CA PRO A 144 -18.68 1.47 4.55
C PRO A 144 -17.81 1.20 5.76
N GLN A 145 -16.66 1.88 5.85
CA GLN A 145 -15.90 1.90 7.10
C GLN A 145 -16.97 2.06 8.16
N PRO A 146 -17.08 1.12 9.12
CA PRO A 146 -18.18 1.12 10.06
C PRO A 146 -18.36 2.57 10.47
N HIS A 147 -19.48 3.16 10.06
CA HIS A 147 -19.69 4.58 10.27
C HIS A 147 -19.87 4.65 11.77
N ILE A 148 -18.76 4.86 12.47
CA ILE A 148 -18.77 5.10 13.89
C ILE A 148 -19.47 6.45 13.94
N ASP A 149 -20.77 6.45 14.20
CA ASP A 149 -21.53 7.65 14.46
C ASP A 149 -20.74 8.40 15.53
N LEU A 150 -20.06 9.48 15.16
CA LEU A 150 -19.14 10.15 16.06
C LEU A 150 -19.95 10.73 17.21
N GLY A 151 -19.73 10.19 18.40
CA GLY A 151 -20.36 10.64 19.63
C GLY A 151 -19.69 11.92 20.11
N THR A 152 -20.48 12.81 20.70
CA THR A 152 -19.97 13.95 21.47
C THR A 152 -19.69 13.53 22.91
N LEU A 153 -19.03 14.38 23.70
CA LEU A 153 -18.82 14.12 25.15
C LEU A 153 -20.11 13.83 25.93
N GLN A 154 -21.25 14.31 25.43
CA GLN A 154 -22.57 14.18 26.09
C GLN A 154 -23.39 13.00 25.54
N GLU A 155 -23.04 12.47 24.37
CA GLU A 155 -23.81 11.44 23.66
C GLU A 155 -22.93 10.31 23.10
N ALA A 156 -21.84 9.98 23.82
CA ALA A 156 -20.99 8.86 23.43
C ALA A 156 -21.70 7.52 23.69
N LYS A 157 -21.33 6.50 22.93
CA LYS A 157 -21.85 5.14 23.00
C LYS A 157 -20.69 4.15 22.98
N VAL A 158 -20.86 3.05 23.70
CA VAL A 158 -19.95 1.91 23.66
C VAL A 158 -20.08 1.22 22.31
N VAL A 159 -18.99 1.16 21.55
CA VAL A 159 -18.94 0.52 20.22
C VAL A 159 -18.37 -0.89 20.25
N SER A 160 -17.44 -1.14 21.16
CA SER A 160 -16.85 -2.47 21.34
C SER A 160 -16.33 -2.63 22.76
N ILE A 161 -16.23 -3.87 23.20
CA ILE A 161 -15.62 -4.25 24.47
C ILE A 161 -14.57 -5.29 24.12
N ASP A 162 -13.33 -5.01 24.48
CA ASP A 162 -12.25 -5.97 24.36
C ASP A 162 -12.29 -6.89 25.58
N SER A 163 -12.62 -8.16 25.36
CA SER A 163 -12.70 -9.17 26.41
C SER A 163 -11.33 -9.58 26.97
N GLU A 164 -10.25 -9.32 26.25
CA GLU A 164 -8.89 -9.71 26.67
C GLU A 164 -8.28 -8.66 27.59
N SER A 165 -8.45 -7.37 27.28
CA SER A 165 -7.94 -6.25 28.08
C SER A 165 -8.97 -5.65 29.05
N GLY A 166 -10.26 -5.96 28.90
CA GLY A 166 -11.35 -5.34 29.67
C GLY A 166 -11.61 -3.87 29.27
N LEU A 167 -11.01 -3.39 28.17
CA LEU A 167 -11.20 -2.02 27.69
C LEU A 167 -12.55 -1.86 26.99
N VAL A 168 -13.27 -0.83 27.41
CA VAL A 168 -14.52 -0.39 26.80
C VAL A 168 -14.21 0.70 25.79
N VAL A 169 -14.55 0.50 24.53
CA VAL A 169 -14.29 1.49 23.47
C VAL A 169 -15.55 2.31 23.22
N ILE A 170 -15.41 3.63 23.22
CA ILE A 170 -16.49 4.57 22.88
C ILE A 170 -16.23 5.27 21.53
N ASN A 171 -17.32 5.66 20.87
CA ASN A 171 -17.34 6.43 19.62
C ASN A 171 -16.97 7.92 19.76
N ALA A 172 -16.25 8.32 20.81
CA ALA A 172 -15.81 9.69 21.03
C ALA A 172 -14.30 9.71 21.29
N GLY A 173 -13.57 10.60 20.62
CA GLY A 173 -12.11 10.70 20.69
C GLY A 173 -11.61 12.15 20.85
N ASN A 174 -10.35 12.39 20.47
CA ASN A 174 -9.70 13.71 20.55
C ASN A 174 -10.50 14.79 19.82
N LYS A 175 -11.11 14.47 18.67
CA LYS A 175 -11.95 15.42 17.91
C LYS A 175 -13.22 15.83 18.65
N ALA A 176 -13.74 14.94 19.50
CA ALA A 176 -14.87 15.24 20.37
C ALA A 176 -14.46 15.94 21.68
N GLY A 177 -13.15 16.13 21.92
CA GLY A 177 -12.61 16.74 23.12
C GLY A 177 -12.34 15.77 24.27
N VAL A 178 -12.39 14.45 24.01
CA VAL A 178 -12.04 13.44 25.01
C VAL A 178 -10.53 13.51 25.30
N ARG A 179 -10.15 13.45 26.57
CA ARG A 179 -8.75 13.38 27.01
C ARG A 179 -8.55 12.24 28.00
N ILE A 180 -7.33 11.73 28.04
CA ILE A 180 -6.87 10.75 29.03
C ILE A 180 -7.12 11.31 30.43
N GLY A 181 -7.65 10.47 31.32
CA GLY A 181 -7.99 10.83 32.70
C GLY A 181 -9.43 11.36 32.90
N MET A 182 -10.18 11.66 31.83
CA MET A 182 -11.59 11.98 31.96
C MET A 182 -12.40 10.77 32.43
N VAL A 183 -13.40 11.01 33.26
CA VAL A 183 -14.30 9.96 33.79
C VAL A 183 -15.63 10.02 33.05
N PHE A 184 -16.09 8.87 32.57
CA PHE A 184 -17.40 8.71 31.96
C PHE A 184 -18.28 7.85 32.84
N ARG A 185 -19.52 8.29 33.01
CA ARG A 185 -20.60 7.46 33.56
C ARG A 185 -21.26 6.71 32.42
N VAL A 186 -21.22 5.37 32.49
CA VAL A 186 -21.89 4.47 31.55
C VAL A 186 -23.28 4.18 32.07
N SER A 187 -24.29 4.38 31.23
CA SER A 187 -25.70 4.21 31.55
C SER A 187 -26.44 3.42 30.48
N ARG A 188 -27.44 2.64 30.90
CA ARG A 188 -28.39 1.95 30.02
C ARG A 188 -29.80 2.29 30.46
N SER A 189 -30.61 2.80 29.53
CA SER A 189 -31.99 3.20 29.81
C SER A 189 -32.09 4.13 31.04
N ASP A 190 -31.20 5.12 31.12
CA ASP A 190 -31.11 6.13 32.18
C ASP A 190 -30.67 5.63 33.57
N ARG A 191 -30.32 4.34 33.70
CA ARG A 191 -29.71 3.78 34.92
C ARG A 191 -28.19 3.75 34.78
N GLY A 192 -27.48 4.33 35.74
CA GLY A 192 -26.02 4.21 35.84
C GLY A 192 -25.61 2.76 36.09
N ILE A 193 -24.66 2.25 35.29
CA ILE A 193 -24.15 0.88 35.40
C ILE A 193 -22.72 0.90 35.95
N ALA A 194 -21.88 1.78 35.39
CA ALA A 194 -20.47 1.80 35.70
C ALA A 194 -19.86 3.19 35.53
N GLU A 195 -18.72 3.40 36.17
CA GLU A 195 -17.85 4.55 35.96
C GLU A 195 -16.55 4.06 35.36
N ALA A 196 -16.12 4.71 34.29
CA ALA A 196 -14.95 4.29 33.51
C ALA A 196 -14.07 5.50 33.16
N VAL A 197 -12.76 5.32 33.26
CA VAL A 197 -11.78 6.38 33.02
C VAL A 197 -11.07 6.17 31.69
N VAL A 198 -10.88 7.25 30.95
CA VAL A 198 -10.19 7.22 29.66
C VAL A 198 -8.71 6.87 29.88
N ALA A 199 -8.30 5.72 29.37
CA ALA A 199 -6.93 5.22 29.42
C ALA A 199 -6.14 5.62 28.16
N GLU A 200 -6.76 5.52 26.98
CA GLU A 200 -6.17 5.89 25.70
C GLU A 200 -7.20 6.64 24.83
N THR A 201 -6.73 7.61 24.05
CA THR A 201 -7.58 8.35 23.11
C THR A 201 -6.94 8.40 21.73
N ARG A 202 -7.76 8.17 20.70
CA ARG A 202 -7.43 8.35 19.27
C ARG A 202 -8.28 9.47 18.69
N GLU A 203 -8.13 9.78 17.41
CA GLU A 203 -8.88 10.89 16.79
C GLU A 203 -10.40 10.79 16.98
N ASN A 204 -10.96 9.60 16.76
CA ASN A 204 -12.40 9.36 16.68
C ASN A 204 -12.96 8.41 17.75
N ILE A 205 -12.09 7.71 18.50
CA ILE A 205 -12.48 6.71 19.50
C ILE A 205 -11.60 6.84 20.74
N SER A 206 -12.09 6.34 21.87
CA SER A 206 -11.33 6.25 23.13
C SER A 206 -11.53 4.91 23.80
N GLY A 207 -10.45 4.41 24.42
CA GLY A 207 -10.48 3.23 25.29
C GLY A 207 -10.62 3.65 26.74
N LEU A 208 -11.63 3.10 27.42
CA LEU A 208 -11.98 3.37 28.80
C LEU A 208 -11.74 2.13 29.65
N LEU A 209 -11.22 2.34 30.86
CA LEU A 209 -11.04 1.33 31.89
C LEU A 209 -12.14 1.47 32.93
N VAL A 210 -12.92 0.42 33.16
CA VAL A 210 -13.99 0.41 34.17
C VAL A 210 -13.39 0.42 35.57
N GLN A 211 -13.72 1.43 36.38
CA GLN A 211 -13.22 1.57 37.75
C GLN A 211 -14.20 1.05 38.79
N SER A 212 -15.49 1.34 38.61
CA SER A 212 -16.54 0.96 39.54
C SER A 212 -17.75 0.48 38.76
N GLN A 213 -18.30 -0.66 39.16
CA GLN A 213 -19.51 -1.23 38.60
C GLN A 213 -20.55 -1.33 39.72
N GLN A 214 -21.72 -0.74 39.50
CA GLN A 214 -22.77 -0.68 40.53
C GLN A 214 -23.49 -2.03 40.69
N ASP A 215 -23.65 -2.78 39.59
CA ASP A 215 -24.33 -4.08 39.57
C ASP A 215 -23.45 -5.13 38.85
N GLU A 216 -22.84 -6.06 39.59
CA GLU A 216 -22.06 -7.18 38.99
C GLU A 216 -22.90 -8.07 38.06
N SER A 217 -24.20 -8.16 38.33
CA SER A 217 -25.16 -8.92 37.50
C SER A 217 -25.47 -8.26 36.15
N ASN A 218 -25.07 -7.00 35.95
CA ASN A 218 -25.36 -6.24 34.74
C ASN A 218 -24.10 -5.55 34.19
N PRO A 219 -23.23 -6.27 33.47
CA PRO A 219 -22.02 -5.69 32.87
C PRO A 219 -22.34 -4.70 31.75
N VAL A 220 -21.36 -3.83 31.51
CA VAL A 220 -21.34 -2.90 30.37
C VAL A 220 -21.48 -3.70 29.07
N ARG A 221 -22.29 -3.20 28.14
CA ARG A 221 -22.54 -3.82 26.83
C ARG A 221 -22.37 -2.81 25.72
N VAL A 222 -22.13 -3.34 24.51
CA VAL A 222 -22.15 -2.55 23.29
C VAL A 222 -23.52 -1.88 23.13
N GLY A 223 -23.51 -0.57 22.86
CA GLY A 223 -24.70 0.27 22.76
C GLY A 223 -25.04 1.09 24.01
N ASP A 224 -24.37 0.85 25.14
CA ASP A 224 -24.58 1.65 26.36
C ASP A 224 -24.12 3.10 26.15
N ARG A 225 -24.80 4.06 26.79
CA ARG A 225 -24.50 5.49 26.68
C ARG A 225 -23.42 5.88 27.68
N ALA A 226 -22.34 6.48 27.20
CA ALA A 226 -21.29 7.06 28.01
C ALA A 226 -21.44 8.58 28.01
N VAL A 227 -21.56 9.17 29.19
CA VAL A 227 -21.65 10.63 29.39
C VAL A 227 -20.51 11.07 30.28
N LEU A 228 -19.86 12.17 29.93
CA LEU A 228 -18.81 12.77 30.76
C LEU A 228 -19.37 13.07 32.16
N ASN A 229 -18.76 12.50 33.19
CA ASN A 229 -19.08 12.84 34.57
C ASN A 229 -18.32 14.13 34.89
N VAL A 230 -19.05 15.23 35.00
CA VAL A 230 -18.48 16.52 35.43
C VAL A 230 -18.68 16.59 36.94
N GLU A 231 -17.69 16.10 37.69
CA GLU A 231 -17.53 16.46 39.09
C GLU A 231 -16.83 17.82 39.22
#